data_AF-A0A4V1T5X9-F1
#
_entry.id   AF-A0A4V1T5X9-F1
#
_cell.length_a   1.000
_cell.length_b   1.000
_cell.length_c   1.000
_cell.angle_alpha   90.00
_cell.angle_beta   90.00
_cell.angle_gamma   90.00
#
_symmetry.space_group_name_H-M   'P 1'
#
loop_
_entity.id
_entity.type
_entity.pdbx_description
1 polymer ?
#
loop_
_entity_poly.entity_id
_entity_poly.type
_entity_poly.pdbx_seq_one_letter_code
_entity_poly.pdbx_strand_id
1 'polypeptide(L)' 'FEEFRAALDKLPQDQREALILVGASGFSYEDAAAICGCAVGTIKSRVNRARSKLSNLLYVDGSDDFGPDNTIRAVIGSGG' A
#
# COMPACT_ATOMS: atom_id res chain seq x y z
N PHE A 1 9.78 -10.43 2.45
CA PHE A 1 9.95 -9.94 1.06
C PHE A 1 8.89 -10.50 0.11
N GLU A 2 8.49 -11.77 0.24
CA GLU A 2 7.48 -12.39 -0.64
C GLU A 2 6.10 -11.73 -0.53
N GLU A 3 5.65 -11.37 0.68
CA GLU A 3 4.38 -10.66 0.89
C GLU A 3 4.32 -9.31 0.17
N PHE A 4 5.40 -8.53 0.21
CA PHE A 4 5.49 -7.25 -0.50
C PHE A 4 5.43 -7.44 -2.02
N ARG A 5 6.11 -8.48 -2.53
CA ARG A 5 6.06 -8.83 -3.95
C ARG A 5 4.65 -9.26 -4.37
N ALA A 6 3.98 -10.10 -3.56
CA ALA A 6 2.61 -10.50 -3.80
C ALA A 6 1.64 -9.30 -3.75
N ALA A 7 1.87 -8.32 -2.86
CA ALA A 7 1.08 -7.10 -2.82
C ALA A 7 1.30 -6.21 -4.05
N LEU A 8 2.55 -6.08 -4.52
CA LEU A 8 2.84 -5.43 -5.81
C LEU A 8 2.14 -6.14 -6.97
N ASP A 9 2.08 -7.47 -6.92
CA ASP A 9 1.39 -8.30 -7.92
C ASP A 9 -0.14 -8.05 -8.01
N LYS A 10 -0.74 -7.51 -6.95
CA LYS A 10 -2.16 -7.11 -6.90
C LYS A 10 -2.44 -5.70 -7.42
N LEU A 11 -1.40 -4.92 -7.76
CA LEU A 11 -1.55 -3.60 -8.35
C LEU A 11 -1.85 -3.69 -9.85
N PRO A 12 -2.74 -2.82 -10.39
CA PRO A 12 -2.85 -2.61 -11.83
C PRO A 12 -1.48 -2.28 -12.44
N GLN A 13 -1.23 -2.77 -13.66
CA GLN A 13 0.07 -2.65 -14.33
C GLN A 13 0.58 -1.21 -14.34
N ASP A 14 -0.24 -0.26 -14.82
CA ASP A 14 0.08 1.17 -14.85
C ASP A 14 0.47 1.77 -13.49
N GLN A 15 -0.16 1.31 -12.41
CA GLN A 15 0.11 1.81 -11.05
C GLN A 15 1.41 1.25 -10.51
N ARG A 16 1.64 -0.05 -10.76
CA ARG A 16 2.88 -0.74 -10.39
C ARG A 16 4.08 -0.17 -11.12
N GLU A 17 3.98 0.00 -12.43
CA GLU A 17 5.04 0.54 -13.27
C GLU A 17 5.43 1.95 -12.82
N ALA A 18 4.44 2.83 -12.64
CA ALA A 18 4.68 4.18 -12.11
C ALA A 18 5.34 4.17 -10.73
N LEU A 19 4.93 3.25 -9.84
CA LEU A 19 5.51 3.12 -8.51
C LEU A 19 6.96 2.60 -8.55
N ILE A 20 7.27 1.65 -9.43
CA ILE A 20 8.62 1.12 -9.59
C ILE A 20 9.55 2.20 -10.14
N LEU A 21 9.14 2.89 -11.21
CA LEU A 21 9.95 3.93 -11.84
C LEU A 21 10.33 5.04 -10.85
N VAL A 22 9.35 5.56 -10.10
CA VAL A 22 9.61 6.66 -9.16
C VAL A 22 10.23 6.15 -7.85
N GLY A 23 9.69 5.07 -7.29
CA GLY A 23 10.03 4.62 -5.93
C GLY A 23 11.27 3.73 -5.85
N ALA A 24 11.44 2.81 -6.81
CA ALA A 24 12.54 1.86 -6.80
C ALA A 24 13.69 2.29 -7.73
N SER A 25 13.36 2.81 -8.91
CA SER A 25 14.35 3.25 -9.90
C SER A 25 14.79 4.72 -9.72
N GLY A 26 14.08 5.49 -8.89
CA GLY A 26 14.46 6.86 -8.54
C GLY A 26 14.27 7.89 -9.65
N PHE A 27 13.48 7.59 -10.69
CA PHE A 27 13.16 8.55 -11.73
C PHE A 27 12.33 9.72 -11.19
N SER A 28 12.52 10.90 -11.79
CA SER A 28 11.61 12.03 -11.57
C SER A 28 10.21 11.70 -12.11
N TYR A 29 9.20 12.48 -11.69
CA TYR A 29 7.85 12.31 -12.21
C TYR A 29 7.78 12.64 -13.71
N GLU A 30 8.61 13.56 -14.16
CA GLU A 30 8.77 14.01 -15.53
C GLU A 30 9.37 12.90 -16.41
N ASP A 31 10.46 12.27 -15.96
CA ASP A 31 11.10 11.17 -16.70
C ASP A 31 10.18 9.94 -16.75
N ALA A 32 9.54 9.60 -15.63
CA ALA A 32 8.58 8.50 -15.60
C ALA A 32 7.38 8.76 -16.52
N ALA A 33 6.94 10.01 -16.65
CA ALA A 33 5.86 10.39 -17.56
C ALA A 33 6.27 10.24 -19.03
N ALA A 34 7.51 10.62 -19.36
CA ALA A 34 8.07 10.43 -20.69
C ALA A 34 8.21 8.94 -21.05
N ILE A 35 8.70 8.11 -20.12
CA ILE A 35 8.84 6.66 -20.31
C ILE A 35 7.47 6.00 -20.53
N CYS A 36 6.47 6.36 -19.72
CA CYS A 36 5.12 5.79 -19.79
C CYS A 36 4.23 6.43 -20.87
N GLY A 37 4.71 7.43 -21.60
CA GLY A 37 3.94 8.14 -22.63
C GLY A 37 2.65 8.79 -22.12
N CYS A 38 2.66 9.34 -20.89
CA CYS A 38 1.48 9.96 -20.29
C CYS A 38 1.79 11.31 -19.62
N ALA A 39 0.77 12.03 -19.15
CA ALA A 39 0.98 13.29 -18.43
C ALA A 39 1.63 13.07 -17.05
N VAL A 40 2.43 14.05 -16.59
CA VAL A 40 3.05 14.04 -15.25
C VAL A 40 2.01 13.89 -14.13
N GLY A 41 0.86 14.56 -14.26
CA GLY A 41 -0.25 14.41 -13.33
C GLY A 41 -0.80 12.98 -13.25
N THR A 42 -0.76 12.24 -14.37
CA THR A 42 -1.17 10.83 -14.42
C THR A 42 -0.20 9.97 -13.62
N ILE A 43 1.11 10.15 -13.75
CA ILE A 43 2.11 9.44 -12.92
C ILE A 43 1.88 9.71 -11.44
N LYS A 44 1.74 10.99 -11.05
CA LYS A 44 1.48 11.36 -9.64
C LYS A 44 0.23 10.65 -9.11
N SER A 45 -0.85 10.62 -9.89
CA SER A 45 -2.09 9.93 -9.51
C SER A 45 -1.93 8.41 -9.42
N ARG A 46 -1.19 7.79 -10.35
CA ARG A 46 -0.91 6.34 -10.38
C ARG A 46 -0.09 5.93 -9.16
N VAL A 47 0.98 6.67 -8.85
CA VAL A 47 1.83 6.45 -7.67
C VAL A 47 1.02 6.59 -6.39
N ASN A 48 0.21 7.64 -6.25
CA ASN A 48 -0.60 7.83 -5.05
C ASN A 48 -1.57 6.65 -4.83
N ARG A 49 -2.31 6.25 -5.88
CA ARG A 49 -3.23 5.11 -5.82
C ARG A 49 -2.51 3.80 -5.53
N ALA A 50 -1.33 3.59 -6.12
CA ALA A 50 -0.49 2.42 -5.85
C ALA A 50 -0.12 2.32 -4.36
N ARG A 51 0.34 3.44 -3.76
CA ARG A 51 0.70 3.51 -2.34
C ARG A 51 -0.49 3.25 -1.43
N SER A 52 -1.64 3.88 -1.70
CA SER A 52 -2.86 3.62 -0.93
C SER A 52 -3.29 2.16 -1.00
N LYS A 53 -3.22 1.53 -2.19
CA LYS A 53 -3.59 0.13 -2.36
C LYS A 53 -2.61 -0.82 -1.67
N LEU A 54 -1.31 -0.57 -1.75
CA LEU A 54 -0.31 -1.33 -1.00
C LEU A 54 -0.48 -1.19 0.50
N SER A 55 -0.72 0.03 0.98
CA SER A 55 -1.02 0.27 2.40
C SER A 55 -2.20 -0.57 2.86
N ASN A 56 -3.30 -0.60 2.10
CA ASN A 56 -4.46 -1.41 2.46
C ASN A 56 -4.16 -2.91 2.40
N LEU A 57 -3.45 -3.38 1.37
CA LEU A 57 -3.12 -4.80 1.23
C LEU A 57 -2.23 -5.29 2.37
N LEU A 58 -1.22 -4.52 2.74
CA LEU A 58 -0.26 -4.89 3.78
C LEU A 58 -0.78 -4.63 5.20
N TYR A 59 -1.67 -3.64 5.38
CA TYR A 59 -2.32 -3.38 6.66
C TYR A 59 -3.39 -4.42 6.98
N VAL A 60 -4.14 -4.88 5.97
CA VAL A 60 -5.14 -5.95 6.15
C VAL A 60 -4.46 -7.28 6.49
N ASP A 61 -3.37 -7.64 5.81
CA ASP A 61 -2.54 -8.82 6.17
C ASP A 61 -1.95 -8.71 7.58
N GLY A 62 -1.60 -7.50 8.04
CA GLY A 62 -1.12 -7.25 9.40
C GLY A 62 -2.20 -7.21 10.49
N SER A 63 -3.49 -7.24 10.12
CA SER A 63 -4.63 -7.19 11.04
C SER A 63 -5.27 -8.55 11.32
N ASP A 64 -4.87 -9.61 10.60
CA ASP A 64 -5.28 -10.98 10.91
C ASP A 64 -4.42 -11.64 12.02
N ASP A 65 -3.32 -11.01 12.45
CA ASP A 65 -2.45 -11.52 13.54
C ASP A 65 -2.62 -10.76 14.88
N PHE A 66 -3.33 -9.64 14.89
CA PHE A 66 -3.88 -9.10 16.13
C PHE A 66 -5.29 -9.63 16.32
N GLY A 67 -5.36 -10.87 16.84
CA GLY A 67 -6.56 -11.35 17.52
C GLY A 67 -7.03 -10.33 18.59
N PRO A 68 -8.27 -10.44 19.10
CA PRO A 68 -8.84 -9.48 20.04
C PRO A 68 -8.22 -9.62 21.45
N ASP A 69 -6.91 -9.44 21.57
CA ASP A 69 -6.15 -9.45 22.82
C ASP A 69 -5.94 -8.02 23.32
N ASN A 70 -7.02 -7.25 23.35
CA ASN A 70 -7.09 -6.08 24.21
C ASN A 70 -8.32 -6.17 25.13
N THR A 71 -8.16 -6.95 26.19
CA THR A 71 -8.40 -6.46 27.55
C THR A 71 -9.70 -5.67 27.77
N ILE A 72 -10.86 -6.27 27.52
CA ILE A 72 -12.12 -5.82 28.17
C ILE A 72 -12.86 -7.05 28.71
N ARG A 73 -12.23 -7.74 29.68
CA ARG A 73 -12.92 -8.77 30.47
C ARG A 73 -12.40 -8.83 31.90
N ALA A 74 -12.40 -7.71 32.60
CA ALA A 74 -12.30 -7.69 34.06
C ALA A 74 -12.72 -6.33 34.64
N VAL A 75 -14.01 -5.98 34.60
CA VAL A 75 -14.59 -5.13 35.67
C VAL A 75 -16.12 -5.21 35.83
N ILE A 76 -16.83 -6.09 35.12
CA ILE A 76 -18.26 -6.35 35.38
C ILE A 76 -18.42 -7.40 36.50
N GLY A 77 -17.82 -7.18 37.66
CA GLY A 77 -17.89 -8.19 38.72
C GLY A 77 -17.36 -7.76 40.07
N SER A 78 -17.85 -6.66 40.62
CA SER A 78 -17.81 -6.39 42.07
C SER A 78 -18.88 -5.35 42.42
N GLY A 79 -20.15 -5.71 42.19
CA GLY A 79 -21.23 -5.18 43.01
C GLY A 79 -21.32 -6.05 44.26
N GLY A 80 -21.20 -5.43 45.43
CA GLY A 80 -21.25 -6.03 46.76
C GLY A 80 -20.92 -4.98 47.80
#